data_AF-G8NY33-F1
#
_entry.id   AF-G8NY33-F1
#
_cell.length_a   1.000
_cell.length_b   1.000
_cell.length_c   1.000
_cell.angle_alpha   90.00
_cell.angle_beta   90.00
_cell.angle_gamma   90.00
#
_symmetry.space_group_name_H-M   'P 1'
#
loop_
_entity.id
_entity.type
_entity.pdbx_description
1 polymer ?
#
loop_
_entity_poly.entity_id
_entity_poly.type
_entity_poly.pdbx_seq_one_letter_code
_entity_poly.pdbx_strand_id
1 'polypeptide(L)'
;MRMSVGTQSIALFVANVIGATLYVFLAPRGGWAISEERAQGIYTTTGEPFVWFINILPIVVVFFIVNVAWTIILARRQWKGGRFWLLAVVVWLAAIAIDFAHH
;
A
#
# COMPACT_ATOMS: atom_id res chain seq x y z
N MET A 1 26.37 -8.73 -11.17
CA MET A 1 26.57 -7.33 -10.76
C MET A 1 25.96 -7.13 -9.37
N ARG A 2 26.75 -6.91 -8.31
CA ARG A 2 26.22 -6.67 -6.95
C ARG A 2 25.81 -5.20 -6.84
N MET A 3 24.53 -4.92 -6.71
CA MET A 3 24.03 -3.55 -6.47
C MET A 3 24.51 -3.04 -5.11
N SER A 4 24.82 -1.74 -5.02
CA SER A 4 25.17 -1.11 -3.76
C SER A 4 23.95 -1.07 -2.82
N VAL A 5 24.18 -1.08 -1.50
CA VAL A 5 23.11 -1.02 -0.49
C VAL A 5 22.24 0.23 -0.64
N GLY A 6 22.84 1.35 -1.05
CA GLY A 6 22.10 2.59 -1.34
C GLY A 6 21.15 2.42 -2.52
N THR A 7 21.64 1.83 -3.62
CA THR A 7 20.83 1.56 -4.82
C THR A 7 19.68 0.60 -4.52
N GLN A 8 19.91 -0.43 -3.68
CA GLN A 8 18.86 -1.35 -3.24
C GLN A 8 17.79 -0.66 -2.40
N SER A 9 18.20 0.22 -1.47
CA SER A 9 17.26 0.96 -0.62
C SER A 9 16.40 1.93 -1.44
N ILE A 10 16.98 2.59 -2.44
CA ILE A 10 16.25 3.48 -3.37
C ILE A 10 15.27 2.68 -4.21
N ALA A 11 15.68 1.53 -4.76
CA ALA A 11 14.80 0.69 -5.56
C ALA A 11 13.58 0.18 -4.74
N LEU A 12 13.82 -0.26 -3.50
CA LEU A 12 12.75 -0.67 -2.59
C LEU A 12 11.84 0.50 -2.22
N PHE A 13 12.39 1.71 -2.00
CA PHE A 13 11.60 2.91 -1.75
C PHE A 13 10.72 3.27 -2.94
N VAL A 14 11.27 3.30 -4.15
CA VAL A 14 10.52 3.60 -5.39
C VAL A 14 9.41 2.57 -5.61
N ALA A 15 9.68 1.28 -5.38
CA ALA A 15 8.65 0.25 -5.45
C ALA A 15 7.49 0.49 -4.46
N ASN A 16 7.79 0.95 -3.24
CA ASN A 16 6.77 1.32 -2.25
C ASN A 16 5.95 2.53 -2.70
N VAL A 17 6.58 3.56 -3.26
CA VAL A 17 5.90 4.75 -3.78
C VAL A 17 4.96 4.40 -4.94
N ILE A 18 5.44 3.57 -5.88
CA ILE A 18 4.61 3.09 -7.00
C ILE A 18 3.43 2.27 -6.47
N GLY A 19 3.66 1.35 -5.53
CA GLY A 19 2.61 0.55 -4.91
C GLY A 19 1.55 1.40 -4.20
N ALA A 20 1.97 2.39 -3.40
CA ALA A 20 1.06 3.32 -2.73
C ALA A 20 0.26 4.18 -3.71
N THR A 21 0.90 4.61 -4.81
CA THR A 21 0.23 5.36 -5.88
C THR A 21 -0.84 4.50 -6.54
N LEU A 22 -0.49 3.27 -6.96
CA LEU A 22 -1.43 2.33 -7.57
C LEU A 22 -2.59 2.00 -6.63
N TYR A 23 -2.30 1.85 -5.34
CA TYR A 23 -3.32 1.66 -4.31
C TYR A 23 -4.35 2.80 -4.32
N VAL A 24 -3.92 4.06 -4.20
CA VAL A 24 -4.84 5.22 -4.18
C VAL A 24 -5.67 5.32 -5.47
N PHE A 25 -5.11 4.94 -6.62
CA PHE A 25 -5.84 5.01 -7.90
C PHE A 25 -6.79 3.83 -8.17
N LEU A 26 -6.50 2.65 -7.62
CA LEU A 26 -7.23 1.41 -7.92
C LEU A 26 -8.20 0.98 -6.81
N ALA A 27 -7.89 1.25 -5.54
CA ALA A 27 -8.75 0.92 -4.41
C ALA A 27 -10.18 1.53 -4.51
N PRO A 28 -10.35 2.79 -4.95
CA PRO A 28 -11.69 3.38 -5.11
C PRO A 28 -12.54 2.72 -6.19
N ARG A 29 -11.93 1.97 -7.12
CA ARG A 29 -12.60 1.43 -8.32
C ARG A 29 -13.22 0.05 -8.12
N GLY A 30 -12.88 -0.65 -7.03
CA GLY A 30 -13.24 -2.06 -6.85
C GLY A 30 -14.18 -2.38 -5.67
N GLY A 31 -14.44 -1.44 -4.75
CA GLY A 31 -14.98 -1.83 -3.43
C GLY A 31 -16.05 -0.94 -2.79
N TRP A 32 -16.46 0.17 -3.39
CA TRP A 32 -17.38 1.13 -2.75
C TRP A 32 -18.69 1.39 -3.50
N ALA A 33 -19.12 0.43 -4.34
CA ALA A 33 -20.51 0.39 -4.79
C ALA A 33 -20.89 -1.02 -5.22
N ILE A 34 -21.89 -1.59 -4.55
CA ILE A 34 -22.64 -2.71 -5.10
C ILE A 34 -23.39 -2.15 -6.32
N SER A 35 -22.99 -2.57 -7.51
CA SER A 35 -23.55 -2.12 -8.80
C SER A 35 -25.08 -2.23 -8.84
N GLU A 36 -25.60 -3.31 -8.27
CA GLU A 36 -27.02 -3.62 -8.15
C GLU A 36 -27.78 -2.64 -7.23
N GLU A 37 -27.17 -2.16 -6.15
CA GLU A 37 -27.80 -1.18 -5.22
C GLU A 37 -27.81 0.23 -5.83
N ARG A 38 -26.72 0.62 -6.51
CA ARG A 38 -26.68 1.88 -7.28
C ARG A 38 -27.71 1.90 -8.41
N ALA A 39 -27.89 0.77 -9.10
CA ALA A 39 -28.91 0.64 -10.14
C ALA A 39 -30.35 0.77 -9.60
N GLN A 40 -30.54 0.49 -8.31
CA GLN A 40 -31.82 0.63 -7.60
C GLN A 40 -31.98 1.99 -6.88
N GLY A 41 -31.05 2.93 -7.08
CA GLY A 41 -31.08 4.24 -6.42
C GLY A 41 -30.79 4.20 -4.92
N ILE A 42 -30.29 3.07 -4.43
CA ILE A 42 -29.90 2.88 -3.04
C ILE A 42 -28.44 3.29 -2.91
N TYR A 43 -28.22 4.42 -2.23
CA TYR A 43 -26.89 4.92 -1.89
C TYR A 43 -26.52 4.40 -0.48
N THR A 44 -26.46 3.08 -0.33
CA THR A 44 -25.98 2.44 0.89
C THR A 44 -24.46 2.50 0.90
N THR A 45 -23.92 3.45 1.66
CA THR A 45 -22.50 3.56 2.03
C THR A 45 -22.09 2.48 3.05
N THR A 46 -22.55 1.24 2.87
CA THR A 46 -22.01 0.09 3.60
C THR A 46 -20.81 -0.43 2.80
N GLY A 47 -19.56 -0.09 3.11
CA GLY A 47 -19.01 0.24 4.42
C GLY A 47 -18.47 -1.00 5.15
N GLU A 48 -18.44 -2.18 4.53
CA GLU A 48 -17.79 -3.35 5.13
C GLU A 48 -16.26 -3.27 4.94
N PRO A 49 -15.48 -2.96 6.00
CA PRO A 49 -14.03 -2.84 5.90
C PRO A 49 -13.40 -4.15 5.42
N PHE A 50 -14.06 -5.28 5.67
CA PHE A 50 -13.63 -6.59 5.21
C PHE A 50 -13.65 -6.73 3.69
N VAL A 51 -14.69 -6.26 3.00
CA VAL A 51 -14.80 -6.37 1.53
C VAL A 51 -13.80 -5.44 0.84
N TRP A 52 -13.66 -4.21 1.33
CA TRP A 52 -12.60 -3.30 0.89
C TRP A 52 -11.21 -3.93 1.10
N PHE A 53 -10.96 -4.50 2.28
CA PHE A 53 -9.68 -5.11 2.61
C PHE A 53 -9.36 -6.30 1.71
N ILE A 54 -10.34 -7.15 1.40
CA ILE A 54 -10.18 -8.28 0.46
C ILE A 54 -9.80 -7.78 -0.93
N ASN A 55 -10.43 -6.70 -1.41
CA ASN A 55 -10.13 -6.12 -2.73
C ASN A 55 -8.72 -5.54 -2.82
N ILE A 56 -8.22 -4.92 -1.74
CA ILE A 56 -6.85 -4.38 -1.69
C ILE A 56 -5.82 -5.42 -1.23
N LEU A 57 -6.25 -6.62 -0.84
CA LEU A 57 -5.40 -7.66 -0.26
C LEU A 57 -4.18 -8.01 -1.13
N PRO A 58 -4.30 -8.15 -2.47
CA PRO A 58 -3.13 -8.43 -3.31
C PRO A 58 -2.05 -7.33 -3.20
N ILE A 59 -2.49 -6.07 -3.10
CA ILE A 59 -1.61 -4.91 -2.96
C ILE A 59 -0.96 -4.90 -1.57
N VAL A 60 -1.75 -5.17 -0.52
CA VAL A 60 -1.26 -5.28 0.87
C VAL A 60 -0.25 -6.43 1.00
N VAL A 61 -0.48 -7.57 0.36
CA VAL A 61 0.43 -8.73 0.38
C VAL A 61 1.77 -8.37 -0.26
N VAL A 62 1.77 -7.73 -1.43
CA VAL A 62 3.00 -7.29 -2.10
C VAL A 62 3.76 -6.29 -1.21
N PHE A 63 3.06 -5.32 -0.63
CA PHE A 63 3.66 -4.36 0.32
C PHE A 63 4.29 -5.06 1.52
N PHE A 64 3.58 -6.01 2.12
CA PHE A 64 4.05 -6.75 3.28
C PHE A 64 5.31 -7.55 2.95
N ILE A 65 5.33 -8.26 1.82
CA ILE A 65 6.51 -9.01 1.37
C ILE A 65 7.72 -8.09 1.18
N VAL A 66 7.54 -6.96 0.50
CA VAL A 66 8.61 -5.97 0.27
C VAL A 66 9.16 -5.44 1.59
N ASN A 67 8.29 -5.12 2.55
CA ASN A 67 8.71 -4.57 3.84
C ASN A 67 9.35 -5.62 4.74
N VAL A 68 8.86 -6.86 4.76
CA VAL A 68 9.50 -7.97 5.50
C VAL A 68 10.89 -8.24 4.94
N ALA A 69 11.03 -8.31 3.62
CA ALA A 69 12.34 -8.49 2.98
C ALA A 69 13.30 -7.34 3.35
N TRP A 70 12.81 -6.10 3.35
CA TRP A 70 13.60 -4.93 3.74
C TRP A 70 13.98 -4.94 5.23
N THR A 71 13.07 -5.32 6.13
CA THR A 71 13.32 -5.47 7.57
C THR A 71 14.39 -6.52 7.84
N ILE A 72 14.36 -7.65 7.13
CA ILE A 72 15.40 -8.69 7.24
C ILE A 72 16.78 -8.13 6.81
N ILE A 73 16.83 -7.31 5.76
CA ILE A 73 18.06 -6.65 5.30
C ILE A 73 18.58 -5.66 6.36
N LEU A 74 17.68 -4.85 6.95
CA LEU A 74 18.04 -3.91 8.02
C LEU A 74 18.57 -4.63 9.26
N ALA A 75 17.86 -5.66 9.73
CA ALA A 75 18.20 -6.46 10.91
C ALA A 75 19.58 -7.14 10.79
N ARG A 76 20.01 -7.50 9.58
CA ARG A 76 21.28 -8.19 9.35
C ARG A 76 22.54 -7.32 9.36
N ARG A 77 22.44 -5.97 9.43
CA ARG A 77 23.52 -4.97 9.78
C ARG A 77 23.41 -3.61 9.05
N GLN A 78 22.40 -3.36 8.22
CA GLN A 78 22.40 -2.21 7.29
C GLN A 78 21.46 -1.06 7.71
N TRP A 79 21.66 -0.50 8.90
CA TRP A 79 20.84 0.60 9.45
C TRP A 79 20.83 1.88 8.60
N LYS A 80 21.79 2.05 7.68
CA LYS A 80 21.85 3.20 6.75
C LYS A 80 20.59 3.33 5.88
N GLY A 81 19.88 2.23 5.63
CA GLY A 81 18.62 2.22 4.88
C GLY A 81 17.35 2.49 5.73
N GLY A 82 17.47 2.56 7.06
CA GLY A 82 16.32 2.62 7.96
C GLY A 82 15.45 3.87 7.78
N ARG A 83 16.05 5.00 7.37
CA ARG A 83 15.30 6.24 7.08
C ARG A 83 14.34 6.05 5.89
N PHE A 84 14.78 5.38 4.83
CA PHE A 84 13.93 5.12 3.66
C PHE A 84 12.82 4.10 3.97
N TRP A 85 13.10 3.14 4.86
CA TRP A 85 12.09 2.22 5.36
C TRP A 85 11.01 2.95 6.17
N LEU A 86 11.39 3.82 7.10
CA LEU A 86 10.44 4.65 7.86
C LEU A 86 9.61 5.56 6.92
N LEU A 87 10.25 6.18 5.93
CA LEU A 87 9.53 6.97 4.93
C LEU A 87 8.54 6.12 4.14
N ALA A 88 8.89 4.90 3.75
CA ALA A 88 7.98 3.98 3.07
C ALA A 88 6.75 3.66 3.94
N VAL A 89 6.93 3.39 5.23
CA VAL A 89 5.82 3.18 6.18
C VAL A 89 4.93 4.42 6.27
N VAL A 90 5.51 5.61 6.39
CA VAL A 90 4.74 6.87 6.45
C VAL A 90 3.94 7.11 5.16
N VAL A 91 4.54 6.85 3.99
CA VAL A 91 3.85 6.96 2.69
C VAL A 91 2.62 6.06 2.64
N TRP A 92 2.72 4.83 3.17
CA TRP A 92 1.60 3.91 3.21
C TRP A 92 0.51 4.32 4.19
N LEU A 93 0.88 4.77 5.39
CA LEU A 93 -0.09 5.32 6.34
C LEU A 93 -0.82 6.53 5.75
N ALA A 94 -0.11 7.41 5.05
CA ALA A 94 -0.71 8.54 4.35
C ALA A 94 -1.64 8.09 3.21
N ALA A 95 -1.25 7.09 2.42
CA ALA A 95 -2.09 6.55 1.35
C ALA A 95 -3.41 5.96 1.88
N ILE A 96 -3.33 5.17 2.95
CA ILE A 96 -4.52 4.62 3.63
C ILE A 96 -5.38 5.75 4.20
N ALA A 97 -4.78 6.73 4.86
CA ALA A 97 -5.53 7.88 5.42
C ALA A 97 -6.21 8.71 4.33
N ILE A 98 -5.55 8.93 3.19
CA ILE A 98 -6.11 9.62 2.03
C ILE A 98 -7.29 8.82 1.47
N ASP A 99 -7.13 7.50 1.30
CA ASP A 99 -8.20 6.63 0.83
C ASP A 99 -9.41 6.68 1.79
N PHE A 100 -9.20 6.58 3.11
CA PHE A 100 -10.26 6.74 4.11
C PHE A 100 -10.89 8.14 4.17
N ALA A 101 -10.17 9.21 3.81
CA ALA A 101 -10.69 10.58 3.86
C ALA A 101 -11.47 10.99 2.59
N HIS A 102 -11.24 10.29 1.47
CA HIS A 102 -11.94 10.54 0.21
C HIS A 102 -13.19 9.65 0.03
N HIS A 103 -13.45 8.72 0.96
CA HIS A 103 -14.62 7.85 1.00
C HIS A 103 -15.41 8.09 2.29
#